data_AF-A0A2V5TPY4-F1
#
_entry.id   AF-A0A2V5TPY4-F1
#
_cell.length_a   1.000
_cell.length_b   1.000
_cell.length_c   1.000
_cell.angle_alpha   90.00
_cell.angle_beta   90.00
_cell.angle_gamma   90.00
#
_symmetry.space_group_name_H-M   'P 1'
#
loop_
_entity.id
_entity.type
_entity.pdbx_description
1 polymer ?
#
loop_
_entity_poly.entity_id
_entity_poly.type
_entity_poly.pdbx_seq_one_letter_code
_entity_poly.pdbx_strand_id
1 'polypeptide(L)'
;FWGEHSRNGPTTGYDYLTATAVALYYEHSRDAAALEALRRSTDFHKFFTYPDGTPVETINDRNRYWGVSPWGHFGFSHFADGRRYAEFLAARLPAQPKTGLAVLNEPSPGGAVRAPRPAGNELDVESLGRIAQDALYFHEGSNAPIPQDQPRYHHQMSVPAGIRKRGPWVTCLSGLIATPTTSRWYLDRQGHLSVFHEKFGLIITGANSKHQPELATFTEKIGGHIVSTPTSSRLQMADDADQLALAYNSFFAVLEVMPASDKRQEFRFVITPTGRMAEADLNLQLILKPGEALETAAGRKVVLDEKPIRWSAEDMGNWMAHHGWTLKLPDGARLTWPVYPFNPYRDGPETGLGHAVATVSFGLNGKQTITLAVEANE
;
A
#
# COMPACT_ATOMS: atom_id res chain seq x y z
N PHE A 1 0.95 11.60 -12.09
CA PHE A 1 0.35 10.27 -12.26
C PHE A 1 -0.67 10.30 -13.40
N TRP A 2 -0.94 9.13 -13.95
CA TRP A 2 -2.06 8.79 -14.81
C TRP A 2 -3.01 7.88 -14.05
N GLY A 3 -4.30 8.09 -14.29
CA GLY A 3 -5.34 7.19 -13.80
C GLY A 3 -5.91 6.39 -14.96
N GLU A 4 -6.00 5.08 -14.79
CA GLU A 4 -6.54 4.18 -15.81
C GLU A 4 -8.07 4.16 -15.78
N HIS A 5 -8.65 3.93 -14.59
CA HIS A 5 -10.10 3.94 -14.41
C HIS A 5 -10.67 5.34 -14.24
N SER A 6 -10.00 6.17 -13.45
CA SER A 6 -10.46 7.50 -13.04
C SER A 6 -9.29 8.46 -13.07
N ARG A 7 -9.50 9.66 -13.63
CA ARG A 7 -8.49 10.74 -13.57
C ARG A 7 -8.20 11.21 -12.14
N ASN A 8 -9.04 10.84 -11.19
CA ASN A 8 -8.94 11.23 -9.78
C ASN A 8 -8.25 10.18 -8.91
N GLY A 9 -7.71 9.10 -9.49
CA GLY A 9 -7.06 8.03 -8.76
C GLY A 9 -5.88 7.43 -9.54
N PRO A 10 -4.71 7.27 -8.92
CA PRO A 10 -3.54 6.73 -9.60
C PRO A 10 -3.56 5.20 -9.66
N THR A 11 -2.87 4.67 -10.68
CA THR A 11 -2.47 3.27 -10.80
C THR A 11 -0.95 3.15 -10.62
N THR A 12 -0.44 3.22 -9.37
CA THR A 12 1.00 3.45 -9.08
C THR A 12 1.96 2.56 -9.88
N GLY A 13 1.73 1.24 -9.94
CA GLY A 13 2.57 0.32 -10.69
C GLY A 13 2.46 0.49 -12.22
N TYR A 14 1.24 0.63 -12.73
CA TYR A 14 0.99 0.79 -14.17
C TYR A 14 1.39 2.18 -14.69
N ASP A 15 1.52 3.20 -13.83
CA ASP A 15 2.05 4.52 -14.17
C ASP A 15 3.43 4.40 -14.82
N TYR A 16 4.28 3.46 -14.38
CA TYR A 16 5.59 3.19 -15.00
C TYR A 16 5.48 2.80 -16.47
N LEU A 17 4.46 2.03 -16.86
CA LEU A 17 4.27 1.59 -18.24
C LEU A 17 3.90 2.79 -19.12
N THR A 18 2.98 3.63 -18.64
CA THR A 18 2.60 4.87 -19.33
C THR A 18 3.78 5.85 -19.37
N ALA A 19 4.50 6.02 -18.27
CA ALA A 19 5.71 6.85 -18.19
C ALA A 19 6.74 6.44 -19.24
N THR A 20 7.00 5.13 -19.36
CA THR A 20 7.96 4.58 -20.32
C THR A 20 7.55 4.91 -21.75
N ALA A 21 6.27 4.74 -22.10
CA ALA A 21 5.78 5.06 -23.44
C ALA A 21 5.89 6.56 -23.76
N VAL A 22 5.54 7.43 -22.81
CA VAL A 22 5.69 8.88 -22.96
C VAL A 22 7.15 9.30 -23.04
N ALA A 23 8.05 8.64 -22.30
CA ALA A 23 9.48 8.88 -22.34
C ALA A 23 10.07 8.54 -23.72
N LEU A 24 9.75 7.35 -24.26
CA LEU A 24 10.15 6.98 -25.62
C LEU A 24 9.59 7.95 -26.67
N TYR A 25 8.34 8.35 -26.53
CA TYR A 25 7.75 9.36 -27.42
C TYR A 25 8.55 10.66 -27.38
N TYR A 26 8.86 11.17 -26.18
CA TYR A 26 9.67 12.38 -26.02
C TYR A 26 11.06 12.24 -26.63
N GLU A 27 11.73 11.09 -26.51
CA GLU A 27 13.05 10.87 -27.10
C GLU A 27 13.08 11.10 -28.61
N HIS A 28 12.00 10.74 -29.30
CA HIS A 28 11.91 10.84 -30.75
C HIS A 28 11.23 12.12 -31.24
N SER A 29 10.27 12.66 -30.49
CA SER A 29 9.49 13.82 -30.90
C SER A 29 10.05 15.15 -30.40
N ARG A 30 10.72 15.13 -29.25
CA ARG A 30 11.10 16.32 -28.46
C ARG A 30 9.91 17.24 -28.14
N ASP A 31 8.71 16.67 -28.04
CA ASP A 31 7.51 17.40 -27.65
C ASP A 31 7.62 17.89 -26.20
N ALA A 32 7.59 19.20 -26.01
CA ALA A 32 7.66 19.82 -24.69
C ALA A 32 6.53 19.39 -23.75
N ALA A 33 5.33 19.09 -24.28
CA ALA A 33 4.21 18.63 -23.46
C ALA A 33 4.47 17.24 -22.87
N ALA A 34 5.20 16.38 -23.59
CA ALA A 34 5.61 15.07 -23.09
C ALA A 34 6.63 15.21 -21.94
N LEU A 35 7.60 16.12 -22.06
CA LEU A 35 8.56 16.40 -20.98
C LEU A 35 7.86 16.93 -19.71
N GLU A 36 6.87 17.82 -19.87
CA GLU A 36 6.06 18.31 -18.75
C GLU A 36 5.28 17.17 -18.06
N ALA A 37 4.72 16.25 -18.85
CA ALA A 37 4.07 15.07 -18.32
C ALA A 37 5.03 14.15 -17.57
N LEU A 38 6.25 13.95 -18.09
CA LEU A 38 7.31 13.18 -17.42
C LEU A 38 7.74 13.83 -16.11
N ARG A 39 7.79 15.16 -16.02
CA ARG A 39 8.07 15.84 -14.75
C ARG A 39 7.03 15.47 -13.69
N ARG A 40 5.74 15.52 -14.04
CA ARG A 40 4.64 15.16 -13.14
C ARG A 40 4.65 13.68 -12.74
N SER A 41 5.04 12.78 -13.65
CA SER A 41 5.19 11.35 -13.32
C SER A 41 6.41 11.09 -12.44
N THR A 42 7.55 11.74 -12.71
CA THR A 42 8.75 11.67 -11.87
C THR A 42 8.46 12.16 -10.45
N ASP A 43 7.75 13.29 -10.30
CA ASP A 43 7.33 13.80 -9.01
C ASP A 43 6.41 12.82 -8.28
N PHE A 44 5.44 12.26 -8.99
CA PHE A 44 4.55 11.27 -8.40
C PHE A 44 5.32 10.03 -7.89
N HIS A 45 6.13 9.42 -8.74
CA HIS A 45 6.86 8.20 -8.40
C HIS A 45 7.87 8.41 -7.27
N LYS A 46 8.64 9.51 -7.29
CA LYS A 46 9.62 9.78 -6.24
C LYS A 46 8.96 10.04 -4.88
N PHE A 47 7.74 10.60 -4.83
CA PHE A 47 7.02 10.79 -3.56
C PHE A 47 6.33 9.51 -3.08
N PHE A 48 5.72 8.74 -3.98
CA PHE A 48 4.91 7.55 -3.66
C PHE A 48 5.68 6.23 -3.86
N THR A 49 6.88 6.18 -3.31
CA THR A 49 7.74 5.00 -3.27
C THR A 49 8.35 4.86 -1.88
N TYR A 50 8.25 3.66 -1.29
CA TYR A 50 8.82 3.37 0.02
C TYR A 50 10.37 3.34 -0.03
N PRO A 51 11.06 3.46 1.12
CA PRO A 51 12.53 3.38 1.20
C PRO A 51 13.17 2.09 0.63
N ASP A 52 12.41 0.99 0.54
CA ASP A 52 12.84 -0.25 -0.10
C ASP A 52 12.65 -0.26 -1.63
N GLY A 53 12.14 0.83 -2.21
CA GLY A 53 11.89 0.99 -3.64
C GLY A 53 10.54 0.49 -4.12
N THR A 54 9.72 -0.11 -3.25
CA THR A 54 8.39 -0.58 -3.63
C THR A 54 7.42 0.60 -3.80
N PRO A 55 6.60 0.63 -4.87
CA PRO A 55 5.57 1.65 -5.01
C PRO A 55 4.50 1.53 -3.94
N VAL A 56 3.98 2.67 -3.50
CA VAL A 56 2.90 2.72 -2.50
C VAL A 56 1.63 2.08 -3.06
N GLU A 57 1.01 1.22 -2.25
CA GLU A 57 -0.13 0.40 -2.61
C GLU A 57 -1.48 1.00 -2.18
N THR A 58 -1.50 1.81 -1.10
CA THR A 58 -2.71 2.41 -0.50
C THR A 58 -3.56 3.21 -1.49
N ILE A 59 -2.89 3.88 -2.42
CA ILE A 59 -3.50 4.77 -3.41
C ILE A 59 -3.76 4.07 -4.75
N ASN A 60 -3.33 2.83 -4.92
CA ASN A 60 -3.44 2.06 -6.15
C ASN A 60 -4.81 1.37 -6.24
N ASP A 61 -5.53 1.53 -7.36
CA ASP A 61 -6.80 0.85 -7.63
C ASP A 61 -6.67 -0.35 -8.59
N ARG A 62 -5.45 -0.72 -8.98
CA ARG A 62 -5.18 -1.81 -9.91
C ARG A 62 -4.49 -2.99 -9.24
N ASN A 63 -3.46 -2.71 -8.45
CA ASN A 63 -2.59 -3.72 -7.88
C ASN A 63 -2.45 -3.54 -6.37
N ARG A 64 -2.53 -4.65 -5.65
CA ARG A 64 -2.32 -4.71 -4.21
C ARG A 64 -0.84 -4.71 -3.82
N TYR A 65 0.01 -5.14 -4.74
CA TYR A 65 1.43 -5.29 -4.53
C TYR A 65 2.15 -5.05 -5.87
N TRP A 66 3.36 -4.48 -5.78
CA TRP A 66 4.23 -4.21 -6.91
C TRP A 66 5.69 -4.25 -6.46
N GLY A 67 6.57 -4.81 -7.29
CA GLY A 67 8.01 -4.81 -7.02
C GLY A 67 8.69 -3.50 -7.43
N VAL A 68 10.00 -3.43 -7.25
CA VAL A 68 10.81 -2.37 -7.90
C VAL A 68 10.70 -2.57 -9.41
N SER A 69 10.10 -1.61 -10.10
CA SER A 69 9.90 -1.67 -11.54
C SER A 69 11.24 -1.43 -12.26
N PRO A 70 11.64 -2.22 -13.26
CA PRO A 70 12.76 -1.88 -14.14
C PRO A 70 12.35 -0.97 -15.32
N TRP A 71 11.12 -0.44 -15.34
CA TRP A 71 10.57 0.24 -16.50
C TRP A 71 10.78 1.75 -16.44
N GLY A 72 11.39 2.32 -17.48
CA GLY A 72 11.28 3.74 -17.81
C GLY A 72 12.12 4.65 -16.94
N HIS A 73 13.16 4.14 -16.29
CA HIS A 73 14.05 4.95 -15.45
C HIS A 73 14.79 6.03 -16.25
N PHE A 74 15.09 5.77 -17.52
CA PHE A 74 15.65 6.80 -18.40
C PHE A 74 14.73 8.02 -18.53
N GLY A 75 13.41 7.84 -18.46
CA GLY A 75 12.44 8.94 -18.49
C GLY A 75 12.59 9.88 -17.30
N PHE A 76 13.00 9.37 -16.13
CA PHE A 76 13.29 10.19 -14.95
C PHE A 76 14.62 10.92 -15.08
N SER A 77 15.59 10.37 -15.82
CA SER A 77 16.96 10.91 -15.94
C SER A 77 17.05 12.29 -16.59
N HIS A 78 15.96 12.76 -17.22
CA HIS A 78 15.79 14.13 -17.72
C HIS A 78 15.90 15.20 -16.62
N PHE A 79 15.74 14.81 -15.35
CA PHE A 79 15.76 15.74 -14.21
C PHE A 79 16.80 15.33 -13.17
N ALA A 80 17.40 16.30 -12.47
CA ALA A 80 18.46 16.03 -11.50
C ALA A 80 18.01 15.14 -10.32
N ASP A 81 16.82 15.39 -9.79
CA ASP A 81 16.19 14.56 -8.76
C ASP A 81 15.67 13.23 -9.33
N GLY A 82 15.26 13.23 -10.60
CA GLY A 82 14.86 12.03 -11.32
C GLY A 82 16.02 11.07 -11.60
N ARG A 83 17.24 11.57 -11.86
CA ARG A 83 18.46 10.75 -11.94
C ARG A 83 18.77 10.07 -10.60
N ARG A 84 18.74 10.82 -9.50
CA ARG A 84 18.90 10.27 -8.15
C ARG A 84 17.85 9.19 -7.84
N TYR A 85 16.61 9.41 -8.29
CA TYR A 85 15.53 8.43 -8.15
C TYR A 85 15.77 7.18 -9.01
N ALA A 86 16.18 7.33 -10.26
CA ALA A 86 16.55 6.21 -11.13
C ALA A 86 17.70 5.37 -10.54
N GLU A 87 18.75 6.01 -10.02
CA GLU A 87 19.83 5.33 -9.31
C GLU A 87 19.33 4.60 -8.05
N PHE A 88 18.45 5.25 -7.28
CA PHE A 88 17.83 4.66 -6.09
C PHE A 88 17.09 3.37 -6.42
N LEU A 89 16.29 3.35 -7.50
CA LEU A 89 15.57 2.17 -7.97
C LEU A 89 16.53 1.12 -8.57
N ALA A 90 17.50 1.54 -9.39
CA ALA A 90 18.47 0.64 -10.02
C ALA A 90 19.33 -0.10 -9.00
N ALA A 91 19.73 0.56 -7.90
CA ALA A 91 20.44 -0.07 -6.78
C ALA A 91 19.62 -1.16 -6.06
N ARG A 92 18.32 -1.26 -6.35
CA ARG A 92 17.37 -2.23 -5.80
C ARG A 92 16.88 -3.23 -6.86
N LEU A 93 17.28 -3.08 -8.13
CA LEU A 93 17.16 -4.09 -9.17
C LEU A 93 18.38 -5.04 -9.06
N PRO A 94 18.24 -6.37 -8.99
CA PRO A 94 17.10 -7.24 -8.72
C PRO A 94 17.41 -8.10 -7.49
N ALA A 95 17.39 -7.50 -6.32
CA ALA A 95 17.32 -8.26 -5.08
C ALA A 95 15.87 -8.18 -4.62
N GLN A 96 15.00 -9.03 -5.16
CA GLN A 96 13.70 -9.28 -4.54
C GLN A 96 13.87 -10.49 -3.62
N PRO A 97 14.24 -10.32 -2.34
CA PRO A 97 14.06 -11.38 -1.37
C PRO A 97 12.59 -11.81 -1.37
N LYS A 98 12.33 -13.07 -1.00
CA LYS A 98 11.00 -13.66 -0.81
C LYS A 98 10.22 -12.99 0.34
N THR A 99 10.11 -11.66 0.38
CA THR A 99 9.01 -11.05 1.12
C THR A 99 7.76 -11.38 0.31
N GLY A 100 6.80 -12.09 0.92
CA GLY A 100 5.68 -12.75 0.24
C GLY A 100 4.81 -11.90 -0.71
N LEU A 101 5.08 -10.61 -0.93
CA LEU A 101 4.34 -9.72 -1.81
C LEU A 101 4.87 -9.63 -3.25
N ALA A 102 5.87 -10.42 -3.65
CA ALA A 102 6.38 -10.41 -5.02
C ALA A 102 6.47 -11.82 -5.62
N VAL A 103 5.33 -12.43 -5.93
CA VAL A 103 5.25 -13.43 -6.99
C VAL A 103 4.17 -12.99 -7.98
N LEU A 104 4.54 -12.09 -8.88
CA LEU A 104 3.89 -12.11 -10.19
C LEU A 104 4.19 -13.49 -10.79
N ASN A 105 3.15 -14.14 -11.32
CA ASN A 105 3.15 -15.38 -12.11
C ASN A 105 2.67 -16.65 -11.39
N GLU A 106 1.40 -16.67 -10.99
CA GLU A 106 0.61 -17.88 -11.26
C GLU A 106 0.06 -17.79 -12.70
N PRO A 107 0.14 -18.85 -13.51
CA PRO A 107 -0.34 -18.82 -14.89
C PRO A 107 -1.84 -18.49 -14.93
N SER A 108 -2.24 -17.57 -15.81
CA SER A 108 -3.65 -17.38 -16.13
C SER A 108 -4.25 -18.69 -16.64
N PRO A 109 -5.45 -19.10 -16.19
CA PRO A 109 -6.15 -20.24 -16.79
C PRO A 109 -6.40 -19.95 -18.27
N GLY A 110 -5.72 -20.69 -19.16
CA GLY A 110 -5.90 -20.61 -20.62
C GLY A 110 -4.86 -19.81 -21.42
N GLY A 111 -3.81 -19.27 -20.79
CA GLY A 111 -2.66 -18.69 -21.51
C GLY A 111 -1.59 -19.74 -21.78
N ALA A 112 -1.04 -19.78 -22.99
CA ALA A 112 0.02 -20.70 -23.39
C ALA A 112 1.09 -20.86 -22.28
N VAL A 113 1.56 -22.10 -22.08
CA VAL A 113 2.63 -22.46 -21.14
C VAL A 113 3.86 -21.60 -21.45
N ARG A 114 3.95 -20.45 -20.78
CA ARG A 114 5.22 -19.74 -20.67
C ARG A 114 6.09 -20.62 -19.79
N ALA A 115 7.28 -20.94 -20.26
CA ALA A 115 8.29 -21.67 -19.50
C ALA A 115 8.35 -21.11 -18.06
N PRO A 116 8.57 -21.95 -17.04
CA PRO A 116 8.68 -21.49 -15.67
C PRO A 116 9.67 -20.32 -15.61
N ARG A 117 9.19 -19.12 -15.24
CA ARG A 117 10.10 -18.00 -14.99
C ARG A 117 11.02 -18.41 -13.85
N PRO A 118 12.32 -18.09 -13.93
CA PRO A 118 13.31 -18.62 -13.01
C PRO A 118 12.93 -18.35 -11.55
N ALA A 119 13.16 -19.36 -10.72
CA ALA A 119 12.90 -19.30 -9.29
C ALA A 119 14.08 -18.62 -8.59
N GLY A 120 14.00 -17.32 -8.34
CA GLY A 120 15.01 -16.59 -7.55
C GLY A 120 15.26 -15.18 -8.04
N ASN A 121 16.29 -14.53 -7.48
CA ASN A 121 16.84 -13.20 -7.82
C ASN A 121 17.33 -13.07 -9.29
N GLU A 122 16.82 -13.89 -10.20
CA GLU A 122 17.17 -13.87 -11.62
C GLU A 122 16.25 -12.88 -12.33
N LEU A 123 16.86 -11.87 -12.97
CA LEU A 123 16.14 -11.00 -13.90
C LEU A 123 15.61 -11.85 -15.05
N ASP A 124 14.30 -11.76 -15.30
CA ASP A 124 13.76 -12.29 -16.54
C ASP A 124 14.23 -11.46 -17.74
N VAL A 125 14.13 -12.07 -18.94
CA VAL A 125 14.56 -11.44 -20.20
C VAL A 125 13.87 -10.10 -20.44
N GLU A 126 12.62 -9.96 -20.00
CA GLU A 126 11.87 -8.71 -20.06
C GLU A 126 12.53 -7.62 -19.21
N SER A 127 12.85 -7.93 -17.95
CA SER A 127 13.52 -7.01 -17.03
C SER A 127 14.92 -6.62 -17.53
N LEU A 128 15.69 -7.58 -18.08
CA LEU A 128 16.98 -7.29 -18.73
C LEU A 128 16.82 -6.33 -19.91
N GLY A 129 15.81 -6.55 -20.76
CA GLY A 129 15.52 -5.66 -21.89
C GLY A 129 15.15 -4.25 -21.45
N ARG A 130 14.41 -4.11 -20.33
CA ARG A 130 14.06 -2.80 -19.77
C ARG A 130 15.25 -2.08 -19.16
N ILE A 131 16.11 -2.79 -18.42
CA ILE A 131 17.37 -2.23 -17.91
C ILE A 131 18.30 -1.79 -19.06
N ALA A 132 18.40 -2.59 -20.13
CA ALA A 132 19.19 -2.23 -21.31
C ALA A 132 18.61 -0.99 -22.01
N GLN A 133 17.28 -0.88 -22.11
CA GLN A 133 16.60 0.31 -22.61
C GLN A 133 16.90 1.53 -21.74
N ASP A 134 16.85 1.38 -20.41
CA ASP A 134 17.17 2.46 -19.48
C ASP A 134 18.61 2.94 -19.68
N ALA A 135 19.57 2.03 -19.81
CA ALA A 135 20.97 2.37 -20.04
C ALA A 135 21.18 3.05 -21.40
N LEU A 136 20.49 2.62 -22.46
CA LEU A 136 20.62 3.17 -23.80
C LEU A 136 20.13 4.63 -23.91
N TYR A 137 19.05 4.96 -23.20
CA TYR A 137 18.41 6.28 -23.27
C TYR A 137 18.68 7.15 -22.03
N PHE A 138 19.60 6.73 -21.16
CA PHE A 138 19.92 7.49 -19.95
C PHE A 138 20.52 8.86 -20.28
N HIS A 139 20.05 9.90 -19.61
CA HIS A 139 20.57 11.27 -19.74
C HIS A 139 21.46 11.58 -18.54
N GLU A 140 22.76 11.79 -18.80
CA GLU A 140 23.74 12.13 -17.77
C GLU A 140 23.54 13.55 -17.21
N GLY A 141 24.03 13.77 -15.99
CA GLY A 141 24.04 15.08 -15.34
C GLY A 141 24.17 14.99 -13.83
N SER A 142 24.08 16.12 -13.13
CA SER A 142 24.15 16.17 -11.67
C SER A 142 22.92 15.55 -10.99
N ASN A 143 23.09 14.99 -9.81
CA ASN A 143 21.98 14.50 -8.99
C ASN A 143 21.47 15.59 -8.04
N ALA A 144 20.18 15.53 -7.71
CA ALA A 144 19.57 16.29 -6.63
C ALA A 144 18.84 15.34 -5.65
N PRO A 145 18.72 15.69 -4.35
CA PRO A 145 18.11 14.80 -3.36
C PRO A 145 16.65 14.41 -3.67
N ILE A 146 16.28 13.18 -3.31
CA ILE A 146 14.90 12.66 -3.39
C ILE A 146 14.25 12.58 -2.01
N PRO A 147 12.92 12.38 -1.89
CA PRO A 147 12.26 12.24 -0.59
C PRO A 147 12.87 11.15 0.30
N GLN A 148 13.29 10.03 -0.28
CA GLN A 148 13.87 8.89 0.43
C GLN A 148 15.23 9.22 1.07
N ASP A 149 15.96 10.21 0.56
CA ASP A 149 17.23 10.66 1.15
C ASP A 149 17.02 11.49 2.42
N GLN A 150 15.78 11.96 2.66
CA GLN A 150 15.49 12.88 3.74
C GLN A 150 15.06 12.11 5.01
N PRO A 151 15.48 12.56 6.20
CA PRO A 151 15.01 11.97 7.45
C PRO A 151 13.51 12.26 7.67
N ARG A 152 12.99 13.33 7.05
CA ARG A 152 11.59 13.74 7.15
C ARG A 152 11.14 14.37 5.83
N TYR A 153 9.97 13.97 5.35
CA TYR A 153 9.25 14.66 4.29
C TYR A 153 7.76 14.40 4.41
N HIS A 154 6.95 15.21 3.74
CA HIS A 154 5.57 14.88 3.47
C HIS A 154 5.17 15.36 2.09
N HIS A 155 4.16 14.72 1.50
CA HIS A 155 3.58 15.13 0.23
C HIS A 155 2.08 14.83 0.23
N GLN A 156 1.28 15.86 -0.03
CA GLN A 156 -0.16 15.76 -0.20
C GLN A 156 -0.51 15.99 -1.67
N MET A 157 -1.32 15.10 -2.25
CA MET A 157 -1.83 15.25 -3.61
C MET A 157 -2.96 16.29 -3.66
N SER A 158 -3.33 16.72 -4.87
CA SER A 158 -4.53 17.56 -5.08
C SER A 158 -5.84 16.82 -4.79
N VAL A 159 -5.79 15.49 -4.75
CA VAL A 159 -6.86 14.60 -4.28
C VAL A 159 -6.57 14.16 -2.83
N PRO A 160 -7.55 13.67 -2.05
CA PRO A 160 -7.37 13.32 -0.63
C PRO A 160 -6.45 12.12 -0.37
N ALA A 161 -5.18 12.20 -0.74
CA ALA A 161 -4.16 11.20 -0.51
C ALA A 161 -2.81 11.87 -0.22
N GLY A 162 -2.01 11.22 0.63
CA GLY A 162 -0.74 11.77 1.05
C GLY A 162 0.18 10.74 1.68
N ILE A 163 1.44 11.11 1.81
CA ILE A 163 2.51 10.27 2.36
C ILE A 163 3.42 11.11 3.24
N ARG A 164 3.85 10.54 4.36
CA ARG A 164 4.80 11.16 5.29
C ARG A 164 5.89 10.17 5.65
N LYS A 165 7.13 10.66 5.67
CA LYS A 165 8.26 9.99 6.31
C LYS A 165 8.70 10.78 7.53
N ARG A 166 8.98 10.09 8.63
CA ARG A 166 9.63 10.66 9.82
C ARG A 166 10.51 9.61 10.47
N GLY A 167 11.82 9.80 10.40
CA GLY A 167 12.79 8.79 10.82
C GLY A 167 12.63 7.53 9.96
N PRO A 168 12.54 6.34 10.58
CA PRO A 168 12.41 5.08 9.86
C PRO A 168 10.96 4.76 9.45
N TRP A 169 9.98 5.58 9.86
CA TRP A 169 8.56 5.34 9.62
C TRP A 169 8.08 6.07 8.37
N VAL A 170 7.28 5.38 7.57
CA VAL A 170 6.52 5.97 6.46
C VAL A 170 5.05 5.60 6.60
N THR A 171 4.18 6.60 6.52
CA THR A 171 2.73 6.41 6.56
C THR A 171 2.10 6.96 5.29
N CYS A 172 1.17 6.21 4.70
CA CYS A 172 0.37 6.68 3.58
C CYS A 172 -1.12 6.67 3.94
N LEU A 173 -1.81 7.75 3.57
CA LEU A 173 -3.24 7.96 3.77
C LEU A 173 -3.94 8.07 2.42
N SER A 174 -5.08 7.41 2.28
CA SER A 174 -5.89 7.44 1.07
C SER A 174 -7.36 7.59 1.41
N GLY A 175 -7.92 8.77 1.15
CA GLY A 175 -9.35 9.05 1.09
C GLY A 175 -9.89 9.04 -0.34
N LEU A 176 -9.20 8.40 -1.28
CA LEU A 176 -9.65 8.37 -2.67
C LEU A 176 -10.95 7.58 -2.81
N ILE A 177 -11.96 8.18 -3.43
CA ILE A 177 -13.27 7.57 -3.63
C ILE A 177 -13.49 7.36 -5.12
N ALA A 178 -13.92 6.16 -5.48
CA ALA A 178 -14.37 5.82 -6.81
C ALA A 178 -15.60 4.92 -6.71
N THR A 179 -16.51 5.05 -7.68
CA THR A 179 -17.64 4.14 -7.80
C THR A 179 -17.11 2.71 -8.04
N PRO A 180 -17.52 1.72 -7.24
CA PRO A 180 -17.19 0.33 -7.51
C PRO A 180 -17.59 -0.07 -8.93
N THR A 181 -16.72 -0.80 -9.60
CA THR A 181 -16.90 -1.21 -11.00
C THR A 181 -17.02 -2.73 -11.08
N THR A 182 -17.79 -3.21 -12.06
CA THR A 182 -17.91 -4.64 -12.35
C THR A 182 -16.65 -5.22 -13.01
N SER A 183 -15.74 -4.39 -13.47
CA SER A 183 -14.46 -4.84 -14.03
C SER A 183 -13.61 -5.51 -12.95
N ARG A 184 -13.18 -6.75 -13.22
CA ARG A 184 -12.20 -7.49 -12.40
C ARG A 184 -10.86 -6.78 -12.24
N TRP A 185 -10.55 -5.83 -13.12
CA TRP A 185 -9.25 -5.17 -13.15
C TRP A 185 -9.09 -4.10 -12.08
N TYR A 186 -10.18 -3.50 -11.62
CA TYR A 186 -10.13 -2.43 -10.65
C TYR A 186 -10.64 -2.90 -9.29
N LEU A 187 -9.89 -2.50 -8.27
CA LEU A 187 -10.12 -2.79 -6.86
C LEU A 187 -11.02 -1.69 -6.27
N ASP A 188 -11.83 -2.08 -5.31
CA ASP A 188 -12.71 -1.17 -4.57
C ASP A 188 -11.85 -0.31 -3.63
N ARG A 189 -11.97 1.02 -3.70
CA ARG A 189 -11.16 1.96 -2.91
C ARG A 189 -11.62 1.99 -1.45
N GLN A 190 -11.16 1.01 -0.68
CA GLN A 190 -11.64 0.69 0.67
C GLN A 190 -10.52 0.65 1.73
N GLY A 191 -9.25 0.79 1.34
CA GLY A 191 -8.11 0.87 2.25
C GLY A 191 -7.63 2.30 2.45
N HIS A 192 -7.38 2.69 3.70
CA HIS A 192 -7.13 4.11 4.05
C HIS A 192 -5.77 4.40 4.70
N LEU A 193 -5.07 3.39 5.21
CA LEU A 193 -3.82 3.55 5.96
C LEU A 193 -2.82 2.47 5.59
N SER A 194 -1.61 2.88 5.25
CA SER A 194 -0.43 2.01 5.27
C SER A 194 0.61 2.52 6.25
N VAL A 195 1.28 1.60 6.93
CA VAL A 195 2.40 1.88 7.85
C VAL A 195 3.57 0.98 7.46
N PHE A 196 4.68 1.62 7.12
CA PHE A 196 5.93 1.00 6.70
C PHE A 196 7.06 1.41 7.65
N HIS A 197 8.00 0.49 7.88
CA HIS A 197 9.22 0.74 8.63
C HIS A 197 10.45 0.30 7.83
N GLU A 198 11.50 1.13 7.77
CA GLU A 198 12.71 0.87 6.96
C GLU A 198 13.35 -0.51 7.19
N LYS A 199 13.34 -1.03 8.44
CA LYS A 199 13.90 -2.35 8.79
C LYS A 199 12.94 -3.52 8.53
N PHE A 200 11.62 -3.30 8.65
CA PHE A 200 10.62 -4.37 8.70
C PHE A 200 9.72 -4.43 7.46
N GLY A 201 9.87 -3.45 6.56
CA GLY A 201 9.03 -3.28 5.40
C GLY A 201 7.63 -2.77 5.76
N LEU A 202 6.68 -3.07 4.88
CA LEU A 202 5.26 -2.77 5.08
C LEU A 202 4.68 -3.66 6.19
N ILE A 203 4.09 -3.04 7.22
CA ILE A 203 3.51 -3.72 8.40
C ILE A 203 1.99 -3.71 8.33
N ILE A 204 1.40 -2.54 8.14
CA ILE A 204 -0.03 -2.35 7.90
C ILE A 204 -0.19 -1.97 6.44
N THR A 205 -1.04 -2.68 5.71
CA THR A 205 -1.36 -2.33 4.33
C THR A 205 -2.76 -1.75 4.20
N GLY A 206 -2.85 -0.66 3.45
CA GLY A 206 -4.10 -0.09 2.96
C GLY A 206 -4.41 -0.51 1.53
N ALA A 207 -3.85 -1.62 1.05
CA ALA A 207 -4.15 -2.16 -0.27
C ALA A 207 -5.65 -2.41 -0.42
N ASN A 208 -6.20 -1.92 -1.52
CA ASN A 208 -7.59 -2.09 -1.93
C ASN A 208 -7.86 -3.54 -2.34
N SER A 209 -9.09 -4.03 -2.19
CA SER A 209 -9.47 -5.36 -2.69
C SER A 209 -10.77 -5.29 -3.47
N LYS A 210 -11.27 -6.41 -3.99
CA LYS A 210 -12.53 -6.44 -4.74
C LYS A 210 -13.54 -7.33 -4.04
N HIS A 211 -14.72 -6.79 -3.72
CA HIS A 211 -15.82 -7.51 -3.09
C HIS A 211 -15.42 -8.26 -1.80
N GLN A 212 -14.45 -7.71 -1.07
CA GLN A 212 -13.93 -8.26 0.18
C GLN A 212 -14.02 -7.21 1.30
N PRO A 213 -15.23 -6.97 1.85
CA PRO A 213 -15.42 -5.99 2.92
C PRO A 213 -14.61 -6.32 4.19
N GLU A 214 -14.24 -7.57 4.41
CA GLU A 214 -13.34 -7.99 5.49
C GLU A 214 -11.92 -7.42 5.39
N LEU A 215 -11.55 -6.86 4.24
CA LEU A 215 -10.29 -6.13 4.01
C LEU A 215 -10.48 -4.61 3.95
N ALA A 216 -11.71 -4.11 4.05
CA ALA A 216 -11.98 -2.67 4.05
C ALA A 216 -11.67 -2.05 5.41
N THR A 217 -11.06 -0.87 5.43
CA THR A 217 -10.74 -0.18 6.69
C THR A 217 -12.00 0.05 7.53
N PHE A 218 -13.12 0.41 6.91
CA PHE A 218 -14.41 0.45 7.58
C PHE A 218 -15.47 -0.29 6.79
N THR A 219 -16.42 -0.87 7.50
CA THR A 219 -17.65 -1.41 6.93
C THR A 219 -18.86 -0.89 7.71
N GLU A 220 -20.00 -0.81 7.04
CA GLU A 220 -21.29 -0.64 7.71
C GLU A 220 -22.39 -1.39 6.97
N LYS A 221 -23.40 -1.85 7.72
CA LYS A 221 -24.53 -2.60 7.17
C LYS A 221 -25.75 -1.71 7.00
N ILE A 222 -26.04 -1.31 5.76
CA ILE A 222 -27.15 -0.43 5.40
C ILE A 222 -28.16 -1.22 4.57
N GLY A 223 -29.41 -1.30 5.05
CA GLY A 223 -30.48 -1.97 4.31
C GLY A 223 -30.21 -3.44 3.99
N GLY A 224 -29.37 -4.13 4.79
CA GLY A 224 -28.95 -5.51 4.56
C GLY A 224 -27.69 -5.67 3.70
N HIS A 225 -27.15 -4.58 3.13
CA HIS A 225 -25.92 -4.58 2.33
C HIS A 225 -24.73 -4.07 3.14
N ILE A 226 -23.55 -4.63 2.90
CA ILE A 226 -22.30 -4.13 3.47
C ILE A 226 -21.71 -3.07 2.55
N VAL A 227 -21.50 -1.87 3.08
CA VAL A 227 -20.83 -0.75 2.43
C VAL A 227 -19.43 -0.62 3.00
N SER A 228 -18.42 -0.56 2.15
CA SER A 228 -17.01 -0.45 2.54
C SER A 228 -16.32 0.83 2.07
N THR A 229 -16.96 1.59 1.17
CA THR A 229 -16.40 2.83 0.62
C THR A 229 -17.05 4.05 1.26
N PRO A 230 -16.27 5.08 1.60
CA PRO A 230 -16.83 6.32 2.15
C PRO A 230 -17.56 7.12 1.06
N THR A 231 -18.51 7.94 1.48
CA THR A 231 -19.29 8.83 0.60
C THR A 231 -18.57 10.15 0.32
N SER A 232 -17.72 10.61 1.25
CA SER A 232 -16.84 11.76 1.07
C SER A 232 -15.61 11.64 1.96
N SER A 233 -14.56 12.39 1.63
CA SER A 233 -13.31 12.39 2.37
C SER A 233 -12.62 13.76 2.33
N ARG A 234 -11.75 14.00 3.31
CA ARG A 234 -10.84 15.14 3.34
C ARG A 234 -9.56 14.76 4.05
N LEU A 235 -8.42 15.08 3.43
CA LEU A 235 -7.10 14.93 4.03
C LEU A 235 -6.53 16.30 4.42
N GLN A 236 -6.02 16.38 5.63
CA GLN A 236 -5.20 17.49 6.10
C GLN A 236 -3.90 16.92 6.68
N MET A 237 -2.76 17.29 6.10
CA MET A 237 -1.46 16.97 6.67
C MET A 237 -0.94 18.16 7.48
N ALA A 238 -0.53 17.92 8.72
CA ALA A 238 -0.01 18.95 9.62
C ALA A 238 1.15 18.41 10.47
N ASP A 239 1.84 19.29 11.17
CA ASP A 239 3.02 18.91 11.97
C ASP A 239 2.67 18.21 13.28
N ASP A 240 1.48 18.47 13.82
CA ASP A 240 0.95 17.93 15.06
C ASP A 240 0.21 16.60 14.87
N ALA A 241 -0.51 16.43 13.75
CA ALA A 241 -1.07 15.16 13.29
C ALA A 241 -1.52 15.26 11.81
N ASP A 242 -1.42 14.15 11.07
CA ASP A 242 -2.14 14.03 9.81
C ASP A 242 -3.55 13.51 10.08
N GLN A 243 -4.56 14.11 9.46
CA GLN A 243 -5.97 13.78 9.67
C GLN A 243 -6.66 13.44 8.35
N LEU A 244 -7.18 12.22 8.27
CA LEU A 244 -8.05 11.76 7.18
C LEU A 244 -9.47 11.62 7.72
N ALA A 245 -10.34 12.56 7.35
CA ALA A 245 -11.77 12.51 7.65
C ALA A 245 -12.52 11.76 6.54
N LEU A 246 -13.41 10.86 6.94
CA LEU A 246 -14.19 9.97 6.08
C LEU A 246 -15.64 9.98 6.54
N ALA A 247 -16.56 10.21 5.60
CA ALA A 247 -17.99 10.14 5.86
C ALA A 247 -18.56 8.80 5.40
N TYR A 248 -19.18 8.08 6.32
CA TYR A 248 -20.02 6.92 6.05
C TYR A 248 -21.49 7.30 6.26
N ASN A 249 -22.41 6.42 5.92
CA ASN A 249 -23.85 6.69 5.98
C ASN A 249 -24.32 6.90 7.43
N SER A 250 -23.76 6.14 8.38
CA SER A 250 -24.20 6.16 9.78
C SER A 250 -23.21 6.79 10.77
N PHE A 251 -21.99 7.14 10.33
CA PHE A 251 -20.96 7.78 11.15
C PHE A 251 -19.95 8.59 10.33
N PHE A 252 -19.25 9.50 11.01
CA PHE A 252 -17.98 10.07 10.56
C PHE A 252 -16.83 9.35 11.26
N ALA A 253 -15.77 9.06 10.50
CA ALA A 253 -14.50 8.58 11.04
C ALA A 253 -13.41 9.60 10.76
N VAL A 254 -12.59 9.90 11.75
CA VAL A 254 -11.34 10.64 11.57
C VAL A 254 -10.20 9.72 11.95
N LEU A 255 -9.39 9.35 10.97
CA LEU A 255 -8.11 8.69 11.18
C LEU A 255 -7.06 9.78 11.42
N GLU A 256 -6.44 9.75 12.58
CA GLU A 256 -5.37 10.66 12.96
C GLU A 256 -4.07 9.87 13.10
N VAL A 257 -3.04 10.27 12.36
CA VAL A 257 -1.69 9.70 12.44
C VAL A 257 -0.82 10.68 13.20
N MET A 258 -0.37 10.27 14.38
CA MET A 258 0.48 11.08 15.23
C MET A 258 1.91 11.12 14.68
N PRO A 259 2.70 12.17 14.95
CA PRO A 259 4.07 12.22 14.49
C PRO A 259 4.91 11.09 15.08
N ALA A 260 5.57 10.31 14.20
CA ALA A 260 6.41 9.20 14.61
C ALA A 260 7.56 9.64 15.54
N SER A 261 7.88 8.78 16.51
CA SER A 261 9.19 8.74 17.15
C SER A 261 10.09 7.75 16.43
N ASP A 262 11.35 7.61 16.85
CA ASP A 262 12.26 6.64 16.24
C ASP A 262 11.80 5.19 16.43
N LYS A 263 11.05 4.89 17.51
CA LYS A 263 10.62 3.52 17.86
C LYS A 263 9.12 3.28 17.75
N ARG A 264 8.30 4.31 17.50
CA ARG A 264 6.84 4.20 17.60
C ARG A 264 6.11 5.07 16.60
N GLN A 265 5.17 4.47 15.88
CA GLN A 265 4.15 5.14 15.08
C GLN A 265 2.77 4.88 15.69
N GLU A 266 2.12 5.95 16.16
CA GLU A 266 0.78 5.91 16.75
C GLU A 266 -0.26 6.46 15.79
N PHE A 267 -1.46 5.89 15.82
CA PHE A 267 -2.61 6.37 15.08
C PHE A 267 -3.90 6.05 15.83
N ARG A 268 -4.93 6.86 15.63
CA ARG A 268 -6.23 6.69 16.27
C ARG A 268 -7.38 6.91 15.30
N PHE A 269 -8.46 6.19 15.53
CA PHE A 269 -9.71 6.32 14.80
C PHE A 269 -10.77 6.89 15.73
N VAL A 270 -11.21 8.13 15.45
CA VAL A 270 -12.28 8.81 16.18
C VAL A 270 -13.58 8.63 15.42
N ILE A 271 -14.53 7.92 16.01
CA ILE A 271 -15.81 7.60 15.38
C ILE A 271 -16.92 8.43 16.03
N THR A 272 -17.67 9.14 15.20
CA THR A 272 -18.79 10.00 15.61
C THR A 272 -20.06 9.59 14.85
N PRO A 273 -21.05 8.97 15.49
CA PRO A 273 -22.33 8.65 14.86
C PRO A 273 -23.06 9.89 14.35
N THR A 274 -23.71 9.79 13.20
CA THR A 274 -24.58 10.85 12.65
C THR A 274 -26.04 10.70 13.08
N GLY A 275 -26.35 9.63 13.80
CA GLY A 275 -27.68 9.27 14.27
C GLY A 275 -27.65 7.87 14.90
N ARG A 276 -28.64 7.02 14.58
CA ARG A 276 -28.57 5.60 14.92
C ARG A 276 -27.45 4.95 14.08
N MET A 277 -26.40 4.51 14.75
CA MET A 277 -25.29 3.83 14.11
C MET A 277 -25.71 2.44 13.60
N ALA A 278 -25.31 2.10 12.38
CA ALA A 278 -25.47 0.76 11.84
C ALA A 278 -24.46 -0.21 12.47
N GLU A 279 -24.67 -1.52 12.28
CA GLU A 279 -23.62 -2.51 12.53
C GLU A 279 -22.43 -2.18 11.62
N ALA A 280 -21.25 -2.01 12.21
CA ALA A 280 -20.06 -1.52 11.53
C ALA A 280 -18.80 -2.11 12.19
N ASP A 281 -17.75 -2.28 11.39
CA ASP A 281 -16.43 -2.71 11.86
C ASP A 281 -15.34 -1.74 11.37
N LEU A 282 -14.27 -1.62 12.16
CA LEU A 282 -12.97 -1.11 11.75
C LEU A 282 -12.05 -2.32 11.53
N ASN A 283 -11.38 -2.38 10.37
CA ASN A 283 -10.41 -3.44 10.07
C ASN A 283 -9.04 -2.88 9.68
N LEU A 284 -7.98 -3.56 10.10
CA LEU A 284 -6.61 -3.30 9.70
C LEU A 284 -6.03 -4.56 9.07
N GLN A 285 -5.42 -4.42 7.90
CA GLN A 285 -4.73 -5.51 7.23
C GLN A 285 -3.27 -5.51 7.66
N LEU A 286 -2.81 -6.62 8.24
CA LEU A 286 -1.42 -6.81 8.65
C LEU A 286 -0.69 -7.70 7.65
N ILE A 287 0.51 -7.25 7.26
CA ILE A 287 1.46 -8.08 6.51
C ILE A 287 2.20 -8.96 7.51
N LEU A 288 1.79 -10.23 7.58
CA LEU A 288 2.50 -11.24 8.36
C LEU A 288 3.36 -12.11 7.43
N LYS A 289 4.54 -12.52 7.91
CA LYS A 289 5.51 -13.35 7.19
C LYS A 289 5.23 -14.83 7.47
N PRO A 290 4.83 -15.62 6.45
CA PRO A 290 4.65 -17.05 6.61
C PRO A 290 5.94 -17.75 7.09
N GLY A 291 5.81 -18.75 7.95
CA GLY A 291 6.93 -19.46 8.56
C GLY A 291 7.55 -18.76 9.77
N GLU A 292 7.15 -17.53 10.08
CA GLU A 292 7.59 -16.83 11.29
C GLU A 292 6.54 -16.91 12.42
N ALA A 293 7.00 -16.65 13.65
CA ALA A 293 6.12 -16.67 14.81
C ALA A 293 5.25 -15.41 14.89
N LEU A 294 4.02 -15.60 15.38
CA LEU A 294 3.13 -14.56 15.87
C LEU A 294 2.87 -14.81 17.36
N GLU A 295 3.10 -13.79 18.17
CA GLU A 295 2.97 -13.84 19.64
C GLU A 295 1.92 -12.84 20.13
N THR A 296 1.22 -13.16 21.21
CA THR A 296 0.19 -12.30 21.82
C THR A 296 0.41 -12.06 23.30
N ALA A 297 -0.19 -10.99 23.82
CA ALA A 297 -0.16 -10.65 25.24
C ALA A 297 -0.79 -11.72 26.13
N ALA A 298 -1.74 -12.50 25.61
CA ALA A 298 -2.36 -13.61 26.32
C ALA A 298 -1.48 -14.88 26.38
N GLY A 299 -0.23 -14.81 25.89
CA GLY A 299 0.73 -15.91 25.91
C GLY A 299 0.56 -16.92 24.77
N ARG A 300 -0.26 -16.62 23.75
CA ARG A 300 -0.32 -17.46 22.55
C ARG A 300 0.91 -17.20 21.68
N LYS A 301 1.47 -18.29 21.14
CA LYS A 301 2.55 -18.26 20.14
C LYS A 301 2.28 -19.31 19.08
N VAL A 302 2.24 -18.89 17.81
CA VAL A 302 1.99 -19.79 16.68
C VAL A 302 2.94 -19.45 15.53
N VAL A 303 3.41 -20.47 14.80
CA VAL A 303 4.12 -20.26 13.53
C VAL A 303 3.07 -20.12 12.43
N LEU A 304 3.18 -19.07 11.63
CA LEU A 304 2.21 -18.75 10.58
C LEU A 304 2.31 -19.73 9.41
N ASP A 305 1.28 -20.54 9.23
CA ASP A 305 1.09 -21.44 8.09
C ASP A 305 -0.30 -21.22 7.47
N GLU A 306 -0.76 -22.15 6.64
CA GLU A 306 -2.07 -22.07 5.98
C GLU A 306 -3.25 -22.32 6.94
N LYS A 307 -3.00 -22.72 8.20
CA LYS A 307 -4.07 -23.06 9.14
C LYS A 307 -4.83 -21.80 9.55
N PRO A 308 -6.18 -21.83 9.49
CA PRO A 308 -6.99 -20.72 9.94
C PRO A 308 -6.77 -20.40 11.42
N ILE A 309 -6.51 -19.13 11.70
CA ILE A 309 -6.50 -18.52 13.02
C ILE A 309 -7.73 -17.61 13.10
N ARG A 310 -8.53 -17.81 14.15
CA ARG A 310 -9.62 -16.92 14.54
C ARG A 310 -9.51 -16.68 16.04
N TRP A 311 -8.91 -15.55 16.40
CA TRP A 311 -8.65 -15.20 17.80
C TRP A 311 -9.57 -14.08 18.24
N SER A 312 -10.08 -14.24 19.45
CA SER A 312 -10.87 -13.23 20.16
C SER A 312 -9.98 -12.27 20.93
N ALA A 313 -10.58 -11.28 21.59
CA ALA A 313 -9.85 -10.36 22.45
C ALA A 313 -9.14 -11.09 23.60
N GLU A 314 -9.72 -12.17 24.13
CA GLU A 314 -9.13 -12.98 25.21
C GLU A 314 -7.88 -13.73 24.74
N ASP A 315 -7.85 -14.12 23.47
CA ASP A 315 -6.72 -14.81 22.84
C ASP A 315 -5.57 -13.87 22.47
N MET A 316 -5.87 -12.59 22.27
CA MET A 316 -4.91 -11.57 21.85
C MET A 316 -4.35 -10.77 23.04
N GLY A 317 -5.20 -10.39 23.98
CA GLY A 317 -4.89 -9.33 24.96
C GLY A 317 -4.61 -7.99 24.27
N ASN A 318 -3.69 -7.19 24.82
CA ASN A 318 -3.47 -5.80 24.42
C ASN A 318 -2.25 -5.57 23.50
N TRP A 319 -1.59 -6.62 23.04
CA TRP A 319 -0.53 -6.51 22.03
C TRP A 319 -0.35 -7.81 21.24
N MET A 320 0.20 -7.68 20.03
CA MET A 320 0.72 -8.79 19.24
C MET A 320 2.10 -8.44 18.67
N ALA A 321 3.01 -9.40 18.60
CA ALA A 321 4.39 -9.21 18.14
C ALA A 321 4.73 -10.16 17.00
N HIS A 322 5.41 -9.63 15.99
CA HIS A 322 5.78 -10.35 14.78
C HIS A 322 6.94 -9.63 14.07
N HIS A 323 7.85 -10.38 13.46
CA HIS A 323 8.90 -9.83 12.58
C HIS A 323 9.63 -8.58 13.12
N GLY A 324 9.97 -8.58 14.41
CA GLY A 324 10.68 -7.48 15.06
C GLY A 324 9.85 -6.23 15.36
N TRP A 325 8.52 -6.26 15.20
CA TRP A 325 7.62 -5.19 15.62
C TRP A 325 6.54 -5.69 16.57
N THR A 326 5.94 -4.77 17.32
CA THR A 326 4.81 -5.02 18.21
C THR A 326 3.69 -4.03 17.94
N LEU A 327 2.48 -4.55 17.67
CA LEU A 327 1.27 -3.76 17.54
C LEU A 327 0.56 -3.72 18.91
N LYS A 328 0.41 -2.52 19.47
CA LYS A 328 -0.42 -2.26 20.66
C LYS A 328 -1.88 -2.11 20.23
N LEU A 329 -2.75 -2.79 20.96
CA LEU A 329 -4.17 -2.94 20.65
C LEU A 329 -5.00 -2.50 21.86
N PRO A 330 -6.12 -1.78 21.65
CA PRO A 330 -7.13 -1.62 22.69
C PRO A 330 -7.93 -2.93 22.85
N ASP A 331 -8.73 -3.01 23.90
CA ASP A 331 -9.60 -4.15 24.16
C ASP A 331 -10.61 -4.35 23.01
N GLY A 332 -11.04 -5.60 22.81
CA GLY A 332 -12.07 -5.95 21.82
C GLY A 332 -11.55 -6.27 20.42
N ALA A 333 -10.22 -6.29 20.22
CA ALA A 333 -9.60 -6.73 18.97
C ALA A 333 -9.91 -8.20 18.66
N ARG A 334 -10.11 -8.51 17.38
CA ARG A 334 -10.20 -9.88 16.86
C ARG A 334 -9.21 -10.06 15.71
N LEU A 335 -8.61 -11.24 15.58
CA LEU A 335 -7.68 -11.55 14.49
C LEU A 335 -8.23 -12.67 13.60
N THR A 336 -8.14 -12.48 12.29
CA THR A 336 -8.36 -13.55 11.29
C THR A 336 -7.12 -13.70 10.42
N TRP A 337 -6.66 -14.94 10.23
CA TRP A 337 -5.59 -15.31 9.30
C TRP A 337 -5.84 -16.73 8.75
N PRO A 338 -5.36 -17.07 7.55
CA PRO A 338 -5.02 -16.15 6.47
C PRO A 338 -6.29 -15.60 5.81
N VAL A 339 -6.27 -14.34 5.39
CA VAL A 339 -7.25 -13.79 4.45
C VAL A 339 -6.54 -13.63 3.11
N TYR A 340 -7.08 -14.28 2.07
CA TYR A 340 -6.53 -14.24 0.72
C TYR A 340 -7.18 -13.11 -0.07
N PRO A 341 -6.45 -12.04 -0.41
CA PRO A 341 -7.04 -10.93 -1.13
C PRO A 341 -7.40 -11.28 -2.57
N PHE A 342 -8.20 -10.44 -3.22
CA PHE A 342 -8.57 -10.62 -4.62
C PHE A 342 -7.37 -10.40 -5.57
N ASN A 343 -7.23 -11.29 -6.54
CA ASN A 343 -6.24 -11.24 -7.61
C ASN A 343 -6.93 -10.91 -8.95
N PRO A 344 -6.72 -9.71 -9.50
CA PRO A 344 -7.29 -9.33 -10.79
C PRO A 344 -6.94 -10.24 -11.95
N TYR A 345 -5.82 -10.96 -11.94
CA TYR A 345 -5.36 -11.85 -13.02
C TYR A 345 -5.94 -13.27 -12.92
N ARG A 346 -6.46 -13.65 -11.76
CA ARG A 346 -7.19 -14.91 -11.54
C ARG A 346 -8.70 -14.73 -11.55
N ASP A 347 -9.18 -13.48 -11.41
CA ASP A 347 -10.59 -13.18 -11.20
C ASP A 347 -11.17 -13.89 -9.96
N GLY A 348 -10.39 -13.88 -8.88
CA GLY A 348 -10.69 -14.57 -7.64
C GLY A 348 -9.59 -14.36 -6.60
N PRO A 349 -9.71 -14.96 -5.41
CA PRO A 349 -8.71 -14.82 -4.36
C PRO A 349 -7.32 -15.31 -4.78
N GLU A 350 -6.29 -14.73 -4.19
CA GLU A 350 -4.96 -15.30 -4.14
C GLU A 350 -4.99 -16.71 -3.54
N THR A 351 -4.02 -17.54 -3.92
CA THR A 351 -3.89 -18.91 -3.41
C THR A 351 -2.61 -19.14 -2.63
N GLY A 352 -1.60 -18.30 -2.84
CA GLY A 352 -0.31 -18.42 -2.16
C GLY A 352 -0.32 -17.72 -0.81
N LEU A 353 0.19 -18.41 0.22
CA LEU A 353 0.31 -17.87 1.58
C LEU A 353 1.17 -16.58 1.65
N GLY A 354 2.07 -16.37 0.70
CA GLY A 354 2.87 -15.14 0.62
C GLY A 354 2.03 -13.87 0.43
N HIS A 355 0.90 -13.97 -0.30
CA HIS A 355 -0.01 -12.85 -0.55
C HIS A 355 -1.12 -12.73 0.50
N ALA A 356 -1.19 -13.67 1.45
CA ALA A 356 -2.18 -13.61 2.51
C ALA A 356 -1.88 -12.44 3.46
N VAL A 357 -2.95 -11.87 4.01
CA VAL A 357 -2.88 -10.87 5.07
C VAL A 357 -3.64 -11.38 6.29
N ALA A 358 -3.31 -10.84 7.46
CA ALA A 358 -4.21 -10.97 8.61
C ALA A 358 -5.11 -9.75 8.68
N THR A 359 -6.32 -9.94 9.21
CA THR A 359 -7.21 -8.84 9.54
C THR A 359 -7.33 -8.72 11.05
N VAL A 360 -7.01 -7.55 11.60
CA VAL A 360 -7.38 -7.16 12.97
C VAL A 360 -8.64 -6.30 12.91
N SER A 361 -9.71 -6.72 13.60
CA SER A 361 -11.02 -6.08 13.53
C SER A 361 -11.53 -5.62 14.90
N PHE A 362 -12.25 -4.49 14.90
CA PHE A 362 -12.94 -3.93 16.04
C PHE A 362 -14.40 -3.67 15.68
N GLY A 363 -15.32 -4.15 16.51
CA GLY A 363 -16.74 -3.83 16.34
C GLY A 363 -17.01 -2.39 16.76
N LEU A 364 -17.76 -1.66 15.94
CA LEU A 364 -18.04 -0.25 16.18
C LEU A 364 -19.45 -0.06 16.76
N ASN A 365 -19.54 0.56 17.95
CA ASN A 365 -20.81 0.71 18.68
C ASN A 365 -20.99 2.12 19.28
N GLY A 366 -21.26 3.10 18.42
CA GLY A 366 -21.51 4.47 18.82
C GLY A 366 -20.23 5.31 18.84
N LYS A 367 -20.21 6.34 19.71
CA LYS A 367 -19.06 7.24 19.83
C LYS A 367 -17.92 6.53 20.54
N GLN A 368 -16.78 6.43 19.88
CA GLN A 368 -15.61 5.70 20.38
C GLN A 368 -14.33 6.26 19.79
N THR A 369 -13.21 5.97 20.45
CA THR A 369 -11.87 6.27 19.95
C THR A 369 -11.03 5.02 20.11
N ILE A 370 -10.50 4.52 18.99
CA ILE A 370 -9.67 3.32 18.94
C ILE A 370 -8.25 3.79 18.68
N THR A 371 -7.35 3.64 19.65
CA THR A 371 -5.94 4.06 19.55
C THR A 371 -5.05 2.84 19.42
N LEU A 372 -4.16 2.84 18.43
CA LEU A 372 -3.19 1.78 18.19
C LEU A 372 -1.81 2.38 18.01
N ALA A 373 -0.78 1.56 18.22
CA ALA A 373 0.58 1.94 17.87
C ALA A 373 1.39 0.75 17.43
N VAL A 374 2.25 0.95 16.43
CA VAL A 374 3.29 0.01 16.07
C VAL A 374 4.60 0.46 16.72
N GLU A 375 5.24 -0.45 17.43
CA GLU A 375 6.55 -0.27 18.05
C GLU A 375 7.58 -1.13 17.34
N ALA A 376 8.76 -0.56 17.06
CA ALA A 376 9.92 -1.29 16.60
C ALA A 376 10.62 -1.94 17.81
N ASN A 377 10.76 -3.26 17.79
CA ASN A 377 11.55 -3.98 18.79
C ASN A 377 13.04 -3.81 18.43
N GLU A 378 13.88 -3.65 19.45
CA GLU A 378 15.32 -3.34 19.28
C GLU A 378 16.05 -4.36 18.38
#